data_AF-A0A2V8KAT6-F1
#
_entry.id   AF-A0A2V8KAT6-F1
#
_cell.length_a   1.000
_cell.length_b   1.000
_cell.length_c   1.000
_cell.angle_alpha   90.00
_cell.angle_beta   90.00
_cell.angle_gamma   90.00
#
_symmetry.space_group_name_H-M   'P 1'
#
loop_
_entity.id
_entity.type
_entity.pdbx_description
1 polymer ?
#
loop_
_entity_poly.entity_id
_entity_poly.type
_entity_poly.pdbx_seq_one_letter_code
_entity_poly.pdbx_strand_id
1 'polypeptide(L)'
;MGYSVGHWEGDTLVVETIGYKDTTKLDFAGHPHTENLRLTERYRRLDFGHMEIQETFSDPAVYSRPLTLTVKATLVPDTELLEYVCAENEKDRQGQHLVGTVGEEMKAIKPVKVSPEILAKYVARYDFRWPENPTVPSVWPVTMANGELFLQGAPLTPLSETQFLWAGSNRLEFVKDAQGRVTHFVVTVVEGNLIVKKIPDGK
;
A
#
# COMPACT_ATOMS: atom_id res chain seq x y z
N MET A 1 -7.37 -5.83 -17.29
CA MET A 1 -8.18 -7.07 -17.37
C MET A 1 -7.76 -7.92 -18.57
N GLY A 2 -7.84 -9.25 -18.45
CA GLY A 2 -7.56 -10.24 -19.49
C GLY A 2 -8.69 -11.27 -19.64
N TYR A 3 -8.47 -12.33 -20.41
CA TYR A 3 -9.40 -13.43 -20.64
C TYR A 3 -8.90 -14.71 -19.96
N SER A 4 -9.78 -15.33 -19.17
CA SER A 4 -9.44 -16.50 -18.35
C SER A 4 -10.15 -17.76 -18.84
N VAL A 5 -9.43 -18.87 -18.87
CA VAL A 5 -9.97 -20.21 -19.14
C VAL A 5 -9.50 -21.14 -18.03
N GLY A 6 -10.40 -21.95 -17.49
CA GLY A 6 -10.10 -22.87 -16.39
C GLY A 6 -10.37 -24.34 -16.74
N HIS A 7 -9.54 -25.23 -16.19
CA HIS A 7 -9.74 -26.68 -16.21
C HIS A 7 -9.33 -27.32 -14.88
N TRP A 8 -9.81 -28.53 -14.62
CA TRP A 8 -9.48 -29.28 -13.41
C TRP A 8 -8.32 -30.25 -13.66
N GLU A 9 -7.36 -30.27 -12.74
CA GLU A 9 -6.30 -31.26 -12.64
C GLU A 9 -6.40 -31.94 -11.27
N GLY A 10 -7.12 -33.07 -11.22
CA GLY A 10 -7.43 -33.74 -9.95
C GLY A 10 -8.31 -32.86 -9.05
N ASP A 11 -7.78 -32.47 -7.89
CA ASP A 11 -8.43 -31.60 -6.91
C ASP A 11 -8.08 -30.11 -7.06
N THR A 12 -7.28 -29.77 -8.07
CA THR A 12 -6.77 -28.42 -8.31
C THR A 12 -7.47 -27.80 -9.52
N LEU A 13 -8.07 -26.62 -9.35
CA LEU A 13 -8.55 -25.81 -10.47
C LEU A 13 -7.36 -25.02 -11.01
N VAL A 14 -7.04 -25.21 -12.28
CA VAL A 14 -6.00 -24.47 -12.99
C VAL A 14 -6.68 -23.44 -13.87
N VAL A 15 -6.32 -22.17 -13.68
CA VAL A 15 -6.84 -21.05 -14.45
C VAL A 15 -5.69 -20.39 -15.18
N GLU A 16 -5.92 -20.17 -16.47
CA GLU A 16 -5.00 -19.56 -17.41
C GLU A 16 -5.58 -18.22 -17.85
N THR A 17 -4.85 -17.13 -17.64
CA THR A 17 -5.27 -15.79 -18.07
C THR A 17 -4.24 -15.19 -19.03
N ILE A 18 -4.74 -14.68 -20.16
CA ILE A 18 -3.96 -14.01 -21.22
C ILE A 18 -4.68 -12.72 -21.69
N GLY A 19 -4.07 -11.99 -22.62
CA GLY A 19 -4.70 -10.84 -23.28
C GLY A 19 -4.75 -9.60 -22.38
N TYR A 20 -3.73 -9.42 -21.55
CA TYR A 20 -3.56 -8.22 -20.74
C TYR A 20 -3.25 -7.00 -21.62
N LYS A 21 -3.70 -5.82 -21.20
CA LYS A 21 -3.29 -4.55 -21.82
C LYS A 21 -1.96 -4.12 -21.21
N ASP A 22 -1.02 -3.69 -22.03
CA ASP A 22 0.27 -3.13 -21.58
C ASP A 22 0.15 -1.76 -20.88
N THR A 23 -1.04 -1.15 -20.90
CA THR A 23 -1.33 0.12 -20.22
C THR A 23 -1.51 -0.02 -18.71
N THR A 24 -1.66 -1.23 -18.18
CA THR A 24 -1.85 -1.48 -16.75
C THR A 24 -0.54 -1.78 -16.02
N LYS A 25 -0.58 -1.79 -14.68
CA LYS A 25 0.52 -2.26 -13.83
C LYS A 25 0.17 -3.63 -13.27
N LEU A 26 1.17 -4.45 -13.01
CA LEU A 26 0.96 -5.81 -12.52
C LEU A 26 0.43 -5.80 -11.08
N ASP A 27 0.93 -4.87 -10.27
CA ASP A 27 0.57 -4.74 -8.85
C ASP A 27 0.70 -3.28 -8.36
N PHE A 28 0.40 -3.07 -7.07
CA PHE A 28 0.50 -1.76 -6.40
C PHE A 28 1.93 -1.21 -6.30
N ALA A 29 2.96 -2.05 -6.42
CA ALA A 29 4.35 -1.60 -6.46
C ALA A 29 4.75 -1.08 -7.86
N GLY A 30 3.86 -1.22 -8.85
CA GLY A 30 4.05 -0.68 -10.19
C GLY A 30 4.90 -1.56 -11.09
N HIS A 31 5.02 -2.86 -10.77
CA HIS A 31 5.81 -3.77 -11.61
C HIS A 31 5.28 -3.79 -13.05
N PRO A 32 6.17 -3.72 -14.06
CA PRO A 32 5.77 -3.70 -15.46
C PRO A 32 5.30 -5.09 -15.92
N HIS A 33 4.48 -5.10 -16.97
CA HIS A 33 4.17 -6.26 -17.78
C HIS A 33 3.82 -5.81 -19.20
N THR A 34 3.79 -6.74 -20.13
CA THR A 34 3.39 -6.51 -21.53
C THR A 34 2.09 -7.27 -21.83
N GLU A 35 1.64 -7.16 -23.08
CA GLU A 35 0.56 -7.98 -23.63
C GLU A 35 0.91 -9.48 -23.73
N ASN A 36 2.20 -9.83 -23.64
CA ASN A 36 2.67 -11.22 -23.61
C ASN A 36 2.56 -11.85 -22.22
N LEU A 37 2.09 -11.11 -21.21
CA LEU A 37 1.87 -11.65 -19.88
C LEU A 37 0.89 -12.84 -19.94
N ARG A 38 1.35 -13.95 -19.39
CA ARG A 38 0.55 -15.14 -19.12
C ARG A 38 0.56 -15.42 -17.63
N LEU A 39 -0.62 -15.45 -17.04
CA LEU A 39 -0.83 -15.78 -15.63
C LEU A 39 -1.44 -17.18 -15.55
N THR A 40 -0.78 -18.08 -14.84
CA THR A 40 -1.33 -19.39 -14.49
C THR A 40 -1.55 -19.46 -12.99
N GLU A 41 -2.80 -19.67 -12.59
CA GLU A 41 -3.23 -19.77 -11.20
C GLU A 41 -3.65 -21.21 -10.91
N ARG A 42 -3.16 -21.77 -9.81
CA ARG A 42 -3.54 -23.12 -9.35
C ARG A 42 -4.21 -22.98 -7.99
N TYR A 43 -5.52 -23.20 -7.97
CA TYR A 43 -6.36 -23.11 -6.78
C TYR A 43 -6.52 -24.51 -6.18
N ARG A 44 -6.00 -24.70 -4.96
CA ARG A 44 -6.09 -25.96 -4.23
C ARG A 44 -6.69 -25.73 -2.86
N ARG A 45 -7.81 -26.39 -2.58
CA ARG A 45 -8.44 -26.35 -1.26
C ARG A 45 -7.68 -27.28 -0.31
N LEU A 46 -7.14 -26.75 0.77
CA LEU A 46 -6.38 -27.54 1.75
C LEU A 46 -7.32 -28.28 2.71
N ASP A 47 -8.36 -27.59 3.16
CA ASP A 47 -9.37 -28.11 4.07
C ASP A 47 -10.67 -27.27 4.02
N PHE A 48 -11.56 -27.49 4.98
CA PHE A 48 -12.70 -26.60 5.16
C PHE A 48 -12.27 -25.26 5.74
N GLY A 49 -12.09 -24.27 4.86
CA GLY A 49 -11.86 -22.87 5.24
C GLY A 49 -10.53 -22.32 4.74
N HIS A 50 -9.61 -23.17 4.27
CA HIS A 50 -8.32 -22.71 3.74
C HIS A 50 -8.10 -23.14 2.30
N MET A 51 -7.60 -22.20 1.49
CA MET A 51 -7.22 -22.43 0.10
C MET A 51 -5.83 -21.88 -0.15
N GLU A 52 -5.07 -22.61 -0.95
CA GLU A 52 -3.78 -22.18 -1.49
C GLU A 52 -3.96 -21.84 -2.96
N ILE A 53 -3.48 -20.66 -3.35
CA ILE A 53 -3.49 -20.18 -4.72
C ILE A 53 -2.04 -19.95 -5.11
N GLN A 54 -1.56 -20.75 -6.07
CA GLN A 54 -0.23 -20.55 -6.63
C GLN A 54 -0.35 -19.78 -7.94
N GLU A 55 0.23 -18.59 -7.97
CA GLU A 55 0.18 -17.69 -9.13
C GLU A 55 1.54 -17.72 -9.81
N THR A 56 1.58 -18.01 -11.11
CA THR A 56 2.80 -17.99 -11.91
C THR A 56 2.66 -16.97 -13.03
N PHE A 57 3.49 -15.94 -12.96
CA PHE A 57 3.58 -14.87 -13.95
C PHE A 57 4.71 -15.17 -14.93
N SER A 58 4.37 -15.22 -16.22
CA SER A 58 5.34 -15.41 -17.30
C SER A 58 5.21 -14.29 -18.31
N ASP A 59 6.25 -13.46 -18.40
CA ASP A 59 6.42 -12.45 -19.44
C ASP A 59 7.91 -12.36 -19.81
N PRO A 60 8.37 -13.04 -20.88
CA PRO A 60 9.78 -13.07 -21.26
C PRO A 60 10.36 -11.71 -21.67
N ALA A 61 9.52 -10.72 -22.00
CA ALA A 61 9.96 -9.38 -22.35
C ALA A 61 10.33 -8.56 -21.09
N VAL A 62 9.86 -8.97 -19.92
CA VAL A 62 10.03 -8.24 -18.66
C VAL A 62 10.80 -9.05 -17.62
N TYR A 63 10.48 -10.34 -17.47
CA TYR A 63 11.05 -11.22 -16.46
C TYR A 63 12.01 -12.23 -17.08
N SER A 64 13.20 -12.37 -16.50
CA SER A 64 14.22 -13.32 -16.97
C SER A 64 13.83 -14.78 -16.79
N ARG A 65 12.83 -15.05 -15.95
CA ARG A 65 12.22 -16.36 -15.71
C ARG A 65 10.81 -16.15 -15.13
N PRO A 66 9.93 -17.16 -15.21
CA PRO A 66 8.65 -17.09 -14.52
C PRO A 66 8.80 -16.81 -13.02
N LEU A 67 7.92 -15.97 -12.50
CA LEU A 67 7.81 -15.64 -11.09
C LEU A 67 6.60 -16.39 -10.52
N THR A 68 6.81 -17.17 -9.46
CA THR A 68 5.73 -17.89 -8.78
C THR A 68 5.58 -17.36 -7.36
N LEU A 69 4.34 -17.04 -6.98
CA LEU A 69 3.95 -16.61 -5.65
C LEU A 69 2.88 -17.57 -5.11
N THR A 70 2.72 -17.61 -3.79
CA THR A 70 1.69 -18.44 -3.15
C THR A 70 0.89 -17.59 -2.19
N VAL A 71 -0.40 -17.47 -2.49
CA VAL A 71 -1.39 -16.77 -1.69
C VAL A 71 -2.18 -17.79 -0.88
N LYS A 72 -2.35 -17.51 0.41
CA LYS A 72 -3.19 -18.33 1.30
C LYS A 72 -4.48 -17.58 1.56
N ALA A 73 -5.58 -18.08 1.03
CA ALA A 73 -6.91 -17.55 1.25
C ALA A 73 -7.57 -18.26 2.44
N THR A 74 -8.16 -17.46 3.33
CA THR A 74 -8.94 -17.95 4.48
C THR A 74 -10.40 -17.57 4.27
N LEU A 75 -11.30 -18.54 4.48
CA LEU A 75 -12.73 -18.34 4.41
C LEU A 75 -13.17 -17.42 5.55
N VAL A 76 -13.82 -16.33 5.19
CA VAL A 76 -14.52 -15.45 6.11
C VAL A 76 -16.01 -15.68 5.87
N PRO A 77 -16.72 -16.45 6.72
CA PRO A 77 -18.15 -16.66 6.55
C PRO A 77 -18.93 -15.36 6.80
N ASP A 78 -20.16 -15.29 6.29
CA ASP A 78 -21.08 -14.18 6.51
C ASP A 78 -20.55 -12.80 6.07
N THR A 79 -19.65 -12.79 5.08
CA THR A 79 -19.18 -11.58 4.39
C THR A 79 -19.51 -11.65 2.91
N GLU A 80 -19.63 -10.49 2.27
CA GLU A 80 -19.61 -10.38 0.81
C GLU A 80 -18.23 -9.92 0.34
N LEU A 81 -17.79 -10.46 -0.78
CA LEU A 81 -16.63 -9.92 -1.48
C LEU A 81 -17.11 -8.66 -2.21
N LEU A 82 -16.93 -7.50 -1.60
CA LEU A 82 -17.25 -6.23 -2.23
C LEU A 82 -16.32 -6.02 -3.43
N GLU A 83 -16.86 -5.49 -4.52
CA GLU A 83 -16.05 -5.06 -5.65
C GLU A 83 -15.08 -3.98 -5.17
N TYR A 84 -13.79 -4.22 -5.34
CA TYR A 84 -12.79 -3.19 -5.16
C TYR A 84 -12.65 -2.46 -6.50
N VAL A 85 -13.37 -1.35 -6.65
CA VAL A 85 -13.22 -0.44 -7.79
C VAL A 85 -11.89 0.29 -7.63
N CYS A 86 -10.82 -0.41 -7.99
CA CYS A 86 -9.53 0.21 -8.20
C CYS A 86 -9.69 1.17 -9.37
N ALA A 87 -9.11 2.37 -9.25
CA ALA A 87 -9.24 3.50 -10.15
C ALA A 87 -8.69 3.28 -11.59
N GLU A 88 -8.76 2.06 -12.13
CA GLU A 88 -8.17 1.61 -13.41
C GLU A 88 -8.69 2.35 -14.65
N ASN A 89 -9.69 3.21 -14.48
CA ASN A 89 -10.12 4.20 -15.47
C ASN A 89 -10.65 5.48 -14.79
N GLU A 90 -10.09 5.87 -13.63
CA GLU A 90 -10.44 7.16 -13.03
C GLU A 90 -9.93 8.29 -13.90
N LYS A 91 -10.82 8.73 -14.79
CA LYS A 91 -10.60 9.88 -15.63
C LYS A 91 -10.56 11.15 -14.82
N ASP A 92 -11.03 11.20 -13.57
CA ASP A 92 -10.86 12.36 -12.70
C ASP A 92 -9.39 12.55 -12.29
N ARG A 93 -8.64 11.46 -12.10
CA ARG A 93 -7.19 11.55 -11.84
C ARG A 93 -6.41 12.01 -13.07
N GLN A 94 -6.89 11.68 -14.28
CA GLN A 94 -6.32 12.11 -15.56
C GLN A 94 -6.92 13.43 -16.08
N GLY A 95 -8.04 13.86 -15.52
CA GLY A 95 -8.93 14.89 -16.05
C GLY A 95 -9.22 15.88 -14.95
N GLN A 96 -8.27 16.80 -14.77
CA GLN A 96 -8.44 18.24 -14.51
C GLN A 96 -9.62 18.74 -13.63
N HIS A 97 -10.23 17.93 -12.77
CA HIS A 97 -11.35 18.35 -11.92
C HIS A 97 -10.98 18.43 -10.43
N LEU A 98 -9.82 17.88 -10.05
CA LEU A 98 -9.10 18.22 -8.82
C LEU A 98 -7.78 18.94 -9.16
N VAL A 99 -7.86 20.07 -9.88
CA VAL A 99 -6.69 20.94 -10.12
C VAL A 99 -6.43 21.81 -8.89
N GLY A 100 -6.13 21.18 -7.76
CA GLY A 100 -5.12 21.78 -6.90
C GLY A 100 -3.81 21.61 -7.66
N THR A 101 -3.24 22.68 -8.23
CA THR A 101 -1.90 22.50 -8.76
C THR A 101 -1.01 22.13 -7.58
N VAL A 102 -0.52 20.89 -7.56
CA VAL A 102 0.56 20.47 -6.66
C VAL A 102 1.66 21.53 -6.67
N GLY A 103 1.87 22.20 -7.81
CA GLY A 103 2.75 23.36 -7.94
C GLY A 103 2.39 24.59 -7.08
N GLU A 104 1.14 24.95 -6.83
CA GLU A 104 0.77 26.06 -5.94
C GLU A 104 0.77 25.65 -4.46
N GLU A 105 0.25 24.47 -4.14
CA GLU A 105 0.27 23.98 -2.76
C GLU A 105 1.70 23.69 -2.30
N MET A 106 2.54 23.06 -3.14
CA MET A 106 3.97 22.88 -2.85
C MET A 106 4.75 24.21 -2.80
N LYS A 107 4.32 25.25 -3.54
CA LYS A 107 4.91 26.61 -3.40
C LYS A 107 4.58 27.25 -2.05
N ALA A 108 3.40 26.98 -1.51
CA ALA A 108 2.99 27.48 -0.19
C ALA A 108 3.65 26.69 0.95
N ILE A 109 4.03 25.44 0.71
CA ILE A 109 4.74 24.60 1.68
C ILE A 109 6.19 25.06 1.81
N LYS A 110 6.55 25.49 3.03
CA LYS A 110 7.91 25.90 3.38
C LYS A 110 8.47 24.90 4.37
N PRO A 111 9.38 24.00 3.94
CA PRO A 111 10.09 23.12 4.86
C PRO A 111 10.82 23.95 5.92
N VAL A 112 10.76 23.50 7.16
CA VAL A 112 11.45 24.14 8.28
C VAL A 112 12.53 23.20 8.81
N LYS A 113 13.64 23.75 9.29
CA LYS A 113 14.62 22.92 10.00
C LYS A 113 14.13 22.64 11.41
N VAL A 114 13.96 21.36 11.73
CA VAL A 114 13.68 20.88 13.10
C VAL A 114 14.93 20.19 13.60
N SER A 115 15.28 20.38 14.87
CA SER A 115 16.47 19.78 15.44
C SER A 115 16.34 18.23 15.51
N PRO A 116 17.45 17.49 15.34
CA PRO A 116 17.42 16.02 15.47
C PRO A 116 16.88 15.54 16.82
N GLU A 117 17.08 16.30 17.90
CA GLU A 117 16.57 15.96 19.24
C GLU A 117 15.04 15.97 19.32
N ILE A 118 14.38 16.89 18.60
CA ILE A 118 12.92 16.91 18.50
C ILE A 118 12.46 15.78 17.58
N LEU A 119 13.13 15.57 16.45
CA LEU A 119 12.79 14.52 15.49
C LEU A 119 12.89 13.12 16.11
N ALA A 120 13.90 12.89 16.94
CA ALA A 120 14.10 11.62 17.65
C ALA A 120 12.89 11.20 18.51
N LYS A 121 12.05 12.15 18.97
CA LYS A 121 10.83 11.84 19.75
C LYS A 121 9.76 11.11 18.94
N TYR A 122 9.82 11.19 17.61
CA TYR A 122 8.88 10.55 16.70
C TYR A 122 9.33 9.15 16.25
N VAL A 123 10.59 8.79 16.47
CA VAL A 123 11.14 7.46 16.13
C VAL A 123 10.45 6.40 16.98
N ALA A 124 9.70 5.52 16.32
CA ALA A 124 8.99 4.41 16.93
C ALA A 124 8.41 3.49 15.87
N ARG A 125 7.77 2.41 16.33
CA ARG A 125 6.88 1.59 15.51
C ARG A 125 5.45 2.07 15.70
N TYR A 126 4.69 2.14 14.63
CA TYR A 126 3.28 2.53 14.65
C TYR A 126 2.44 1.41 14.03
N ASP A 127 1.26 1.16 14.58
CA ASP A 127 0.29 0.16 14.13
C ASP A 127 -0.77 0.87 13.30
N PHE A 128 -0.79 0.56 12.00
CA PHE A 128 -1.85 0.93 11.09
C PHE A 128 -2.81 -0.24 10.95
N ARG A 129 -4.11 0.07 11.01
CA ARG A 129 -5.17 -0.89 10.76
C ARG A 129 -6.01 -0.37 9.61
N TRP A 130 -6.04 -1.13 8.52
CA TRP A 130 -6.90 -0.82 7.39
C TRP A 130 -8.35 -0.79 7.85
N PRO A 131 -9.12 0.27 7.56
CA PRO A 131 -10.53 0.34 7.93
C PRO A 131 -11.35 -0.85 7.42
N GLU A 132 -11.04 -1.32 6.21
CA GLU A 132 -11.73 -2.41 5.53
C GLU A 132 -11.34 -3.78 6.09
N ASN A 133 -10.14 -3.91 6.66
CA ASN A 133 -9.68 -5.15 7.29
C ASN A 133 -8.73 -4.87 8.47
N PRO A 134 -9.27 -4.57 9.66
CA PRO A 134 -8.48 -4.19 10.83
C PRO A 134 -7.71 -5.37 11.44
N THR A 135 -7.92 -6.60 10.98
CA THR A 135 -7.25 -7.78 11.54
C THR A 135 -5.83 -7.96 11.01
N VAL A 136 -5.55 -7.47 9.80
CA VAL A 136 -4.21 -7.56 9.19
C VAL A 136 -3.25 -6.61 9.92
N PRO A 137 -2.21 -7.13 10.59
CA PRO A 137 -1.23 -6.27 11.26
C PRO A 137 -0.42 -5.51 10.20
N SER A 138 -0.40 -4.18 10.28
CA SER A 138 0.47 -3.35 9.46
C SER A 138 1.32 -2.46 10.36
N VAL A 139 2.61 -2.78 10.46
CA VAL A 139 3.54 -2.03 11.30
C VAL A 139 4.35 -1.07 10.45
N TRP A 140 4.25 0.22 10.79
CA TRP A 140 4.86 1.33 10.09
C TRP A 140 5.99 1.91 10.94
N PRO A 141 7.26 1.61 10.61
CA PRO A 141 8.39 2.17 11.33
C PRO A 141 8.61 3.63 10.91
N VAL A 142 8.74 4.50 11.91
CA VAL A 142 9.39 5.81 11.74
C VAL A 142 10.82 5.65 12.20
N THR A 143 11.76 5.80 11.27
CA THR A 143 13.20 5.70 11.52
C THR A 143 13.86 7.04 11.30
N MET A 144 15.09 7.18 11.80
CA MET A 144 15.90 8.38 11.60
C MET A 144 17.25 7.99 11.00
N ALA A 145 17.68 8.70 9.96
CA ALA A 145 19.00 8.57 9.37
C ALA A 145 19.50 9.95 8.95
N ASN A 146 20.78 10.24 9.21
CA ASN A 146 21.40 11.53 8.85
C ASN A 146 20.65 12.78 9.34
N GLY A 147 19.92 12.69 10.46
CA GLY A 147 19.13 13.78 11.01
C GLY A 147 17.78 14.01 10.33
N GLU A 148 17.35 13.11 9.45
CA GLU A 148 16.05 13.14 8.77
C GLU A 148 15.19 11.95 9.21
N LEU A 149 13.87 12.14 9.23
CA LEU A 149 12.92 11.09 9.53
C LEU A 149 12.46 10.38 8.26
N PHE A 150 12.21 9.09 8.37
CA PHE A 150 11.67 8.25 7.32
C PHE A 150 10.48 7.46 7.85
N LEU A 151 9.41 7.39 7.08
CA LEU A 151 8.25 6.55 7.35
C LEU A 151 8.17 5.51 6.24
N GLN A 152 8.24 4.22 6.59
CA GLN A 152 8.27 3.11 5.63
C GLN A 152 9.39 3.28 4.57
N GLY A 153 10.51 3.91 4.94
CA GLY A 153 11.64 4.18 4.04
C GLY A 153 11.51 5.44 3.17
N ALA A 154 10.35 6.12 3.16
CA ALA A 154 10.17 7.40 2.46
C ALA A 154 10.40 8.58 3.40
N PRO A 155 11.01 9.69 2.93
CA PRO A 155 11.36 10.82 3.79
C PRO A 155 10.13 11.54 4.34
N LEU A 156 10.28 12.07 5.56
CA LEU A 156 9.37 12.98 6.23
C LEU A 156 9.98 14.38 6.27
N THR A 157 9.51 15.26 5.40
CA THR A 157 9.98 16.65 5.34
C THR A 157 9.25 17.50 6.37
N PRO A 158 9.93 18.06 7.39
CA PRO A 158 9.29 18.87 8.42
C PRO A 158 8.69 20.16 7.88
N LEU A 159 7.43 20.42 8.25
CA LEU A 159 6.70 21.68 8.01
C LEU A 159 6.55 22.49 9.30
N SER A 160 6.45 21.79 10.44
CA SER A 160 6.50 22.33 11.79
C SER A 160 7.16 21.30 12.70
N GLU A 161 7.12 21.50 14.02
CA GLU A 161 7.59 20.46 14.95
C GLU A 161 6.75 19.19 14.89
N THR A 162 5.45 19.26 14.54
CA THR A 162 4.52 18.12 14.53
C THR A 162 4.00 17.76 13.15
N GLN A 163 4.12 18.66 12.17
CA GLN A 163 3.59 18.46 10.81
C GLN A 163 4.70 18.21 9.81
N PHE A 164 4.47 17.27 8.91
CA PHE A 164 5.43 16.76 7.94
C PHE A 164 4.76 16.53 6.59
N LEU A 165 5.56 16.56 5.53
CA LEU A 165 5.21 15.94 4.26
C LEU A 165 5.81 14.55 4.18
N TRP A 166 4.99 13.55 3.91
CA TRP A 166 5.40 12.19 3.62
C TRP A 166 5.43 11.95 2.11
N ALA A 167 6.55 11.40 1.63
CA ALA A 167 6.78 11.15 0.21
C ALA A 167 6.57 12.38 -0.71
N GLY A 168 6.68 13.58 -0.15
CA GLY A 168 6.62 14.84 -0.89
C GLY A 168 5.21 15.38 -1.19
N SER A 169 4.14 14.67 -0.84
CA SER A 169 2.76 15.07 -1.20
C SER A 169 1.74 14.91 -0.07
N ASN A 170 1.85 13.89 0.77
CA ASN A 170 0.85 13.63 1.80
C ASN A 170 1.18 14.37 3.09
N ARG A 171 0.23 15.12 3.65
CA ARG A 171 0.41 15.77 4.95
C ARG A 171 0.30 14.73 6.06
N LEU A 172 1.24 14.78 6.98
CA LEU A 172 1.29 13.95 8.18
C LEU A 172 1.38 14.85 9.41
N GLU A 173 0.59 14.57 10.44
CA GLU A 173 0.66 15.26 11.72
C GLU A 173 0.80 14.29 12.89
N PHE A 174 1.85 14.45 13.70
CA PHE A 174 2.00 13.73 14.96
C PHE A 174 1.17 14.39 16.07
N VAL A 175 0.33 13.58 16.72
CA VAL A 175 -0.54 14.01 17.81
C VAL A 175 0.05 13.61 19.15
N LYS A 176 0.11 14.58 20.07
CA LYS A 176 0.65 14.42 21.42
C LYS A 176 -0.48 14.39 22.45
N ASP A 177 -0.27 13.66 23.54
CA ASP A 177 -1.15 13.73 24.72
C ASP A 177 -0.92 15.01 25.55
N ALA A 178 -1.69 15.19 26.62
CA ALA A 178 -1.56 16.34 27.52
C ALA A 178 -0.20 16.41 28.23
N GLN A 179 0.57 15.31 28.24
CA GLN A 179 1.92 15.23 28.78
C GLN A 179 3.00 15.44 27.70
N GLY A 180 2.61 15.75 26.46
CA GLY A 180 3.51 16.00 25.34
C GLY A 180 4.09 14.75 24.68
N ARG A 181 3.61 13.56 25.02
CA ARG A 181 4.08 12.29 24.43
C ARG A 181 3.32 11.99 23.14
N VAL A 182 4.05 11.54 22.13
CA VAL A 182 3.47 11.16 20.83
C VAL A 182 2.61 9.90 21.00
N THR A 183 1.36 9.96 20.58
CA THR A 183 0.39 8.86 20.72
C THR A 183 0.04 8.21 19.38
N HIS A 184 -0.07 9.00 18.33
CA HIS A 184 -0.40 8.55 16.98
C HIS A 184 0.03 9.64 15.99
N PHE A 185 -0.02 9.32 14.71
CA PHE A 185 -0.03 10.34 13.66
C PHE A 185 -1.24 10.15 12.75
N VAL A 186 -1.60 11.23 12.08
CA VAL A 186 -2.66 11.27 11.09
C VAL A 186 -2.04 11.57 9.74
N VAL A 187 -2.32 10.74 8.74
CA VAL A 187 -1.99 11.03 7.34
C VAL A 187 -3.25 11.49 6.63
N THR A 188 -3.22 12.68 6.06
CA THR A 188 -4.31 13.17 5.22
C THR A 188 -4.07 12.71 3.79
N VAL A 189 -4.96 11.85 3.31
CA VAL A 189 -5.04 11.41 1.91
C VAL A 189 -6.38 11.84 1.31
N VAL A 190 -6.49 11.72 -0.01
CA VAL A 190 -7.70 12.13 -0.74
C VAL A 190 -8.95 11.35 -0.29
N GLU A 191 -8.76 10.11 0.14
CA GLU A 191 -9.80 9.18 0.62
C GLU A 191 -10.22 9.44 2.08
N GLY A 192 -9.49 10.31 2.80
CA GLY A 192 -9.76 10.63 4.21
C GLY A 192 -8.51 10.62 5.08
N ASN A 193 -8.72 10.71 6.41
CA ASN A 193 -7.64 10.71 7.38
C ASN A 193 -7.33 9.28 7.84
N LEU A 194 -6.07 8.86 7.68
CA LEU A 194 -5.56 7.59 8.20
C LEU A 194 -4.94 7.81 9.58
N ILE A 195 -5.44 7.10 10.60
CA ILE A 195 -4.93 7.18 11.97
C ILE A 195 -3.98 6.02 12.23
N VAL A 196 -2.73 6.31 12.57
CA VAL A 196 -1.70 5.31 12.82
C VAL A 196 -1.19 5.42 14.26
N LYS A 197 -1.43 4.40 15.08
CA LYS A 197 -1.22 4.47 16.54
C LYS A 197 0.19 4.07 16.92
N LYS A 198 0.82 4.79 17.84
CA LYS A 198 2.15 4.41 18.34
C LYS A 198 2.07 3.09 19.11
N ILE A 199 2.97 2.16 18.80
CA ILE A 199 3.14 0.94 19.56
C ILE A 199 3.99 1.28 20.80
N PRO A 200 3.54 0.93 22.02
CA PRO A 200 4.33 1.16 23.23
C PRO A 200 5.68 0.44 23.17
N ASP A 201 6.75 1.10 23.62
CA ASP A 201 8.08 0.49 23.70
C ASP A 201 8.02 -0.75 24.63
N GLY A 202 8.35 -1.94 24.10
CA GLY A 202 8.37 -3.21 24.85
C GLY A 202 7.28 -4.24 24.49
N LYS A 203 6.53 -4.05 23.40
CA LYS A 203 5.60 -5.04 22.82
C LYS A 203 5.98 -5.42 21.39
#